data_AF-A0A232EI19-F1
#
_entry.id   AF-A0A232EI19-F1
#
_cell.length_a   1.000
_cell.length_b   1.000
_cell.length_c   1.000
_cell.angle_alpha   90.00
_cell.angle_beta   90.00
_cell.angle_gamma   90.00
#
_symmetry.space_group_name_H-M   'P 1'
#
loop_
_entity.id
_entity.type
_entity.pdbx_description
1 polymer ?
#
loop_
_entity_poly.entity_id
_entity_poly.type
_entity_poly.pdbx_seq_one_letter_code
_entity_poly.pdbx_strand_id
1 'polypeptide(L)'
;SCYTSRLHETTLSFFFLIGPRTLSARAASASRLPAQTHRLPELQELLGSKDLLKVGVASFDDEMKIAKDYDCQVVGTVVLRMLTQQNSLPSSKSLAELCVYYLNSELDTILEVKYSNWNKDSLTVEQMA
;
A
#
# COMPACT_ATOMS: atom_id res chain seq x y z
N SER A 1 4.05 35.13 9.52
CA SER A 1 4.84 35.39 8.30
C SER A 1 4.75 34.14 7.44
N CYS A 2 4.36 34.32 6.19
CA CYS A 2 4.05 33.28 5.22
C CYS A 2 5.14 32.20 5.10
N TYR A 3 4.74 30.92 5.01
CA TYR A 3 5.43 29.98 4.14
C TYR A 3 4.40 29.18 3.34
N THR A 4 4.11 29.71 2.16
CA THR A 4 3.41 29.00 1.10
C THR A 4 4.40 28.00 0.50
N SER A 5 4.06 26.71 0.45
CA SER A 5 4.65 25.80 -0.54
C SER A 5 3.67 24.69 -0.84
N ARG A 6 2.98 24.87 -1.98
CA ARG A 6 2.38 23.80 -2.78
C ARG A 6 3.41 22.68 -2.92
N LEU A 7 2.98 21.43 -2.78
CA LEU A 7 3.53 20.32 -3.55
C LEU A 7 2.54 19.16 -3.53
N HIS A 8 1.90 19.05 -4.69
CA HIS A 8 1.47 17.84 -5.38
C HIS A 8 0.98 16.64 -4.55
N GLU A 9 -0.32 16.41 -4.68
CA GLU A 9 -0.97 15.12 -4.58
C GLU A 9 -0.18 14.04 -5.32
N THR A 10 0.14 12.95 -4.62
CA THR A 10 0.25 11.61 -5.22
C THR A 10 0.09 10.55 -4.14
N THR A 11 -0.98 9.78 -4.30
CA THR A 11 -1.05 8.32 -4.15
C THR A 11 -0.32 7.71 -2.96
N LEU A 12 -1.04 7.49 -1.86
CA LEU A 12 -0.61 6.63 -0.76
C LEU A 12 -1.76 5.75 -0.33
N SER A 13 -2.08 4.81 -1.21
CA SER A 13 -2.55 3.53 -0.74
C SER A 13 -1.35 2.68 -0.38
N PHE A 14 -1.38 2.07 0.80
CA PHE A 14 -0.84 0.75 1.16
C PHE A 14 0.42 0.17 0.45
N PHE A 15 1.35 0.96 -0.07
CA PHE A 15 2.66 0.48 -0.49
C PHE A 15 3.65 0.65 0.64
N PHE A 16 3.94 -0.42 1.38
CA PHE A 16 5.31 -0.69 1.84
C PHE A 16 5.53 -2.17 2.20
N LEU A 17 5.25 -3.06 1.24
CA LEU A 17 5.91 -4.36 1.14
C LEU A 17 6.50 -4.44 -0.27
N ILE A 18 7.80 -4.72 -0.39
CA ILE A 18 8.59 -4.92 -1.62
C ILE A 18 9.10 -3.61 -2.27
N GLY A 19 10.28 -3.16 -1.82
CA GLY A 19 11.06 -2.05 -2.39
C GLY A 19 11.54 -2.22 -3.85
N PRO A 20 12.04 -1.14 -4.49
CA PRO A 20 12.39 -1.12 -5.91
C PRO A 20 13.77 -1.75 -6.17
N ARG A 21 13.86 -2.61 -7.20
CA ARG A 21 15.13 -3.00 -7.80
C ARG A 21 15.57 -1.93 -8.80
N THR A 22 16.71 -1.32 -8.55
CA THR A 22 17.43 -0.48 -9.51
C THR A 22 17.84 -1.32 -10.72
N LEU A 23 17.47 -0.86 -11.91
CA LEU A 23 17.97 -1.38 -13.19
C LEU A 23 19.32 -0.73 -13.47
N SER A 24 20.41 -1.50 -13.32
CA SER A 24 21.67 -1.23 -14.03
C SER A 24 21.90 -2.39 -14.97
N ALA A 25 21.84 -2.09 -16.27
CA ALA A 25 21.98 -3.05 -17.34
C ALA A 25 23.44 -3.52 -17.45
N ARG A 26 23.67 -4.82 -17.29
CA ARG A 26 24.73 -5.51 -18.02
C ARG A 26 24.31 -6.95 -18.28
N ALA A 27 24.30 -7.30 -19.56
CA ALA A 27 23.92 -8.61 -20.06
C ALA A 27 24.83 -9.70 -19.49
N ALA A 28 24.22 -10.72 -18.87
CA ALA A 28 24.80 -12.04 -18.71
C ALA A 28 23.65 -13.05 -18.72
N SER A 29 23.70 -13.99 -19.66
CA SER A 29 22.84 -15.18 -19.69
C SER A 29 23.07 -15.98 -18.41
N ALA A 30 22.25 -15.75 -17.41
CA ALA A 30 22.08 -16.62 -16.26
C ALA A 30 20.65 -17.11 -16.29
N SER A 31 20.48 -18.43 -16.31
CA SER A 31 19.20 -19.09 -16.03
C SER A 31 18.53 -18.38 -14.86
N ARG A 32 17.42 -17.67 -15.13
CA ARG A 32 16.60 -17.07 -14.08
C ARG A 32 16.09 -18.23 -13.24
N LEU A 33 16.71 -18.45 -12.09
CA LEU A 33 16.05 -19.17 -11.01
C LEU A 33 14.72 -18.45 -10.79
N PRO A 34 13.58 -19.16 -10.76
CA PRO A 34 12.32 -18.50 -10.44
C PRO A 34 12.52 -17.83 -9.09
N ALA A 35 12.24 -16.52 -9.02
CA ALA A 35 12.06 -15.88 -7.72
C ALA A 35 11.09 -16.78 -6.97
N GLN A 36 11.50 -17.33 -5.83
CA GLN A 36 10.62 -18.17 -5.04
C GLN A 36 9.45 -17.28 -4.63
N THR A 37 8.35 -17.36 -5.37
CA THR A 37 7.09 -16.73 -5.01
C THR A 37 6.70 -17.42 -3.71
N HIS A 38 6.83 -16.72 -2.59
CA HIS A 38 6.45 -17.26 -1.30
C HIS A 38 4.92 -17.38 -1.30
N ARG A 39 4.40 -18.52 -1.79
CA ARG A 39 2.97 -18.81 -1.78
C ARG A 39 2.53 -19.00 -0.34
N LEU A 40 1.59 -18.17 0.08
CA LEU A 40 0.93 -18.23 1.39
C LEU A 40 -0.50 -18.71 1.16
N PRO A 41 -0.78 -20.03 1.18
CA PRO A 41 -2.06 -20.58 0.74
C PRO A 41 -3.26 -20.03 1.52
N GLU A 42 -3.11 -19.91 2.85
CA GLU A 42 -4.14 -19.35 3.73
C GLU A 42 -4.44 -17.89 3.39
N LEU A 43 -3.41 -17.09 3.08
CA LEU A 43 -3.59 -15.70 2.67
C LEU A 43 -4.28 -15.59 1.31
N GLN A 44 -3.95 -16.47 0.36
CA GLN A 44 -4.59 -16.50 -0.95
C GLN A 44 -6.09 -16.85 -0.83
N GLU A 45 -6.44 -17.79 0.05
CA GLU A 45 -7.83 -18.13 0.34
C GLU A 45 -8.60 -16.93 0.93
N LEU A 46 -8.02 -16.26 1.93
CA LEU A 46 -8.62 -15.08 2.55
C LEU A 46 -8.79 -13.93 1.56
N LEU A 47 -7.75 -13.63 0.77
CA LEU A 47 -7.77 -12.56 -0.23
C LEU A 47 -8.73 -12.86 -1.39
N GLY A 48 -8.88 -14.13 -1.77
CA GLY A 48 -9.80 -14.59 -2.82
C GLY A 48 -11.25 -14.78 -2.37
N SER A 49 -11.51 -14.88 -1.06
CA SER A 49 -12.86 -15.12 -0.53
C SER A 49 -13.82 -13.96 -0.83
N LYS A 50 -15.01 -14.26 -1.35
CA LYS A 50 -16.08 -13.27 -1.60
C LYS A 50 -16.87 -12.91 -0.36
N ASP A 51 -16.81 -13.76 0.66
CA ASP A 51 -17.54 -13.58 1.92
C ASP A 51 -16.84 -12.58 2.85
N LEU A 52 -15.59 -12.21 2.52
CA LEU A 52 -14.78 -11.26 3.26
C LEU A 52 -14.52 -10.00 2.43
N LEU A 53 -14.97 -8.85 2.93
CA LEU A 53 -14.65 -7.55 2.36
C LEU A 53 -13.23 -7.12 2.74
N LYS A 54 -12.46 -6.65 1.76
CA LYS A 54 -11.13 -6.07 1.98
C LYS A 54 -11.28 -4.57 1.90
N VAL A 55 -10.88 -3.83 2.94
CA VAL A 55 -11.10 -2.38 2.98
C VAL A 55 -9.77 -1.67 2.81
N GLY A 56 -9.70 -0.73 1.86
CA GLY A 56 -8.51 0.08 1.61
C GLY A 56 -8.86 1.50 1.21
N VAL A 57 -7.91 2.44 1.26
CA VAL A 57 -8.18 3.87 0.94
C VAL A 57 -7.90 4.21 -0.53
N ALA A 58 -7.00 3.49 -1.19
CA ALA A 58 -6.71 3.64 -2.63
C ALA A 58 -6.13 2.33 -3.22
N SER A 59 -6.71 1.18 -2.84
CA SER A 59 -6.08 -0.16 -2.90
C SER A 59 -5.73 -0.71 -4.28
N PHE A 60 -6.05 -0.01 -5.37
CA PHE A 60 -5.89 -0.52 -6.72
C PHE A 60 -4.45 -0.93 -7.03
N ASP A 61 -3.48 -0.04 -6.76
CA ASP A 61 -2.07 -0.33 -7.01
C ASP A 61 -1.60 -1.50 -6.11
N ASP A 62 -2.13 -1.60 -4.89
CA ASP A 62 -1.78 -2.65 -3.92
C ASP A 62 -2.24 -4.02 -4.41
N GLU A 63 -3.46 -4.10 -4.94
CA GLU A 63 -4.03 -5.32 -5.53
C GLU A 63 -3.23 -5.78 -6.75
N MET A 64 -2.81 -4.86 -7.62
CA MET A 64 -1.96 -5.17 -8.77
C MET A 64 -0.60 -5.72 -8.35
N LYS A 65 -0.05 -5.17 -7.27
CA LYS A 65 1.19 -5.69 -6.71
C LYS A 65 1.03 -7.07 -6.10
N ILE A 66 -0.02 -7.30 -5.31
CA ILE A 66 -0.31 -8.60 -4.71
C ILE A 66 -0.48 -9.66 -5.80
N ALA A 67 -1.24 -9.36 -6.85
CA ALA A 67 -1.42 -10.25 -7.98
C ALA A 67 -0.10 -10.59 -8.67
N LYS A 68 0.78 -9.59 -8.86
CA LYS A 68 2.07 -9.76 -9.53
C LYS A 68 3.09 -10.53 -8.69
N ASP A 69 3.23 -10.17 -7.42
CA ASP A 69 4.32 -10.64 -6.56
C ASP A 69 3.98 -11.96 -5.86
N TYR A 70 2.68 -12.28 -5.71
CA TYR A 70 2.21 -13.46 -4.98
C TYR A 70 1.28 -14.37 -5.79
N ASP A 71 1.01 -14.07 -7.07
CA ASP A 71 0.10 -14.85 -7.93
C ASP A 71 -1.27 -15.02 -7.24
N CYS A 72 -1.76 -13.94 -6.63
CA CYS A 72 -2.93 -13.93 -5.75
C CYS A 72 -3.94 -12.91 -6.21
N GLN A 73 -5.17 -13.35 -6.50
CA GLN A 73 -6.27 -12.45 -6.81
C GLN A 73 -6.90 -11.92 -5.51
N VAL A 74 -7.11 -10.61 -5.43
CA VAL A 74 -7.90 -9.99 -4.36
C VAL A 74 -9.33 -9.81 -4.84
N VAL A 75 -10.29 -10.28 -4.07
CA VAL A 75 -11.72 -10.22 -4.40
C VAL A 75 -12.47 -9.54 -3.26
N GLY A 76 -13.48 -8.73 -3.59
CA GLY A 76 -14.33 -8.07 -2.59
C GLY A 76 -13.71 -6.81 -1.98
N THR A 77 -12.89 -6.08 -2.73
CA THR A 77 -12.31 -4.84 -2.22
C THR A 77 -13.30 -3.68 -2.20
N VAL A 78 -13.32 -2.97 -1.08
CA VAL A 78 -14.04 -1.71 -0.85
C VAL A 78 -13.01 -0.60 -0.71
N VAL A 79 -13.05 0.34 -1.65
CA VAL A 79 -12.15 1.51 -1.64
C VAL A 79 -12.85 2.67 -0.94
N LEU A 80 -12.41 3.03 0.27
CA LEU A 80 -13.04 4.05 1.11
C LEU A 80 -13.15 5.40 0.41
N ARG A 81 -12.14 5.82 -0.35
CA ARG A 81 -12.19 7.08 -1.11
C ARG A 81 -13.28 7.07 -2.17
N MET A 82 -13.48 5.95 -2.84
CA MET A 82 -14.58 5.83 -3.81
C MET A 82 -15.93 5.81 -3.09
N LEU A 83 -16.00 5.12 -1.95
CA LEU A 83 -17.22 5.03 -1.15
C LEU A 83 -17.66 6.40 -0.62
N THR A 84 -16.73 7.23 -0.13
CA THR A 84 -17.05 8.60 0.31
C THR A 84 -17.53 9.47 -0.85
N GLN A 85 -16.84 9.39 -2.00
CA GLN A 85 -17.23 10.11 -3.22
C GLN A 85 -18.64 9.72 -3.71
N GLN A 86 -18.94 8.42 -3.77
CA GLN A 86 -20.22 7.89 -4.26
C GLN A 86 -21.40 8.29 -3.36
N ASN A 87 -21.17 8.46 -2.06
CA ASN A 87 -22.21 8.78 -1.10
C ASN A 87 -22.26 10.28 -0.76
N SER A 88 -21.56 11.13 -1.52
CA SER A 88 -21.43 12.57 -1.22
C SER A 88 -20.98 12.86 0.21
N LEU A 89 -20.24 11.92 0.80
CA LEU A 89 -19.67 12.11 2.13
C LEU A 89 -18.45 13.02 2.02
N PRO A 90 -18.11 13.73 3.10
CA PRO A 90 -16.87 14.46 3.23
C PRO A 90 -15.70 13.57 2.78
N SER A 91 -15.21 13.87 1.58
CA SER A 91 -14.23 13.06 0.87
C SER A 91 -12.87 13.68 1.13
N SER A 92 -12.06 13.00 1.91
CA SER A 92 -10.65 13.33 2.04
C SER A 92 -9.78 12.60 1.01
N LYS A 93 -8.68 13.24 0.63
CA LYS A 93 -7.72 12.76 -0.37
C LYS A 93 -6.71 11.78 0.22
N SER A 94 -6.72 11.54 1.52
CA SER A 94 -5.74 10.70 2.21
C SER A 94 -6.35 9.97 3.41
N LEU A 95 -5.70 8.87 3.82
CA LEU A 95 -6.05 8.15 5.05
C LEU A 95 -5.93 9.05 6.28
N ALA A 96 -4.87 9.88 6.36
CA ALA A 96 -4.66 10.81 7.47
C ALA A 96 -5.85 11.77 7.65
N GLU A 97 -6.32 12.37 6.56
CA GLU A 97 -7.50 13.23 6.60
C GLU A 97 -8.80 12.45 6.91
N LEU A 98 -8.96 11.19 6.44
CA LEU A 98 -10.09 10.34 6.85
C LEU A 98 -10.09 10.11 8.37
N CYS A 99 -8.93 9.84 8.97
CA CYS A 99 -8.80 9.65 10.41
C CYS A 99 -9.18 10.92 11.19
N VAL A 100 -8.71 12.08 10.76
CA VAL A 100 -9.05 13.35 11.40
C VAL A 100 -10.55 13.60 11.30
N TYR A 101 -11.14 13.39 10.11
CA TYR A 101 -12.55 13.71 9.88
C TYR A 101 -13.51 12.77 10.61
N TYR A 102 -13.29 11.46 10.53
CA TYR A 102 -14.25 10.46 11.02
C TYR A 102 -13.93 9.92 12.40
N LEU A 103 -12.66 9.98 12.83
CA LEU A 103 -12.20 9.44 14.11
C LEU A 103 -11.69 10.51 15.07
N ASN A 104 -11.61 11.77 14.64
CA ASN A 104 -11.01 12.87 15.40
C ASN A 104 -9.60 12.52 15.91
N SER A 105 -8.82 11.84 15.06
CA SER A 105 -7.49 11.31 15.37
C SER A 105 -6.51 11.67 14.26
N GLU A 106 -5.36 12.18 14.65
CA GLU A 106 -4.24 12.44 13.74
C GLU A 106 -3.46 11.15 13.47
N LEU A 107 -3.03 10.97 12.23
CA LEU A 107 -2.16 9.87 11.83
C LEU A 107 -0.73 10.37 11.74
N ASP A 108 0.16 9.84 12.56
CA ASP A 108 1.59 10.15 12.50
C ASP A 108 2.16 9.68 11.16
N THR A 109 2.53 10.65 10.32
CA THR A 109 3.08 10.39 8.98
C THR A 109 4.55 10.76 8.96
N ILE A 110 5.35 10.02 9.73
CA ILE A 110 6.80 10.20 9.78
C ILE A 110 7.40 9.81 8.43
N LEU A 111 7.85 10.80 7.66
CA LEU A 111 8.31 10.59 6.28
C LEU A 111 9.56 9.71 6.22
N GLU A 112 10.44 9.82 7.20
CA GLU A 112 11.64 9.01 7.33
C GLU A 112 11.29 7.53 7.47
N VAL A 113 10.31 7.20 8.31
CA VAL A 113 9.80 5.83 8.49
C VAL A 113 9.15 5.36 7.20
N LYS A 114 8.29 6.19 6.62
CA LYS A 114 7.58 5.88 5.39
C LYS A 114 8.56 5.52 4.28
N TYR A 115 9.54 6.36 3.97
CA TYR A 115 10.49 6.13 2.88
C TYR A 115 11.71 5.27 3.26
N SER A 116 11.73 4.70 4.47
CA SER A 116 12.80 3.80 4.91
C SER A 116 12.78 2.47 4.15
N ASN A 117 13.77 1.61 4.43
CA ASN A 117 13.82 0.28 3.84
C ASN A 117 12.97 -0.71 4.66
N TRP A 118 11.82 -1.10 4.11
CA TRP A 118 10.90 -2.10 4.67
C TRP A 118 11.23 -3.55 4.26
N ASN A 119 12.28 -3.75 3.45
CA ASN A 119 12.80 -5.08 3.12
C ASN A 119 13.97 -5.49 4.03
N LYS A 120 14.22 -4.79 5.14
CA LYS A 120 15.24 -5.18 6.12
C LYS A 120 14.78 -6.43 6.87
N ASP A 121 15.72 -7.28 7.24
CA ASP A 121 15.45 -8.51 8.02
C ASP A 121 14.79 -8.21 9.38
N SER A 122 15.04 -7.03 9.94
CA SER A 122 14.41 -6.54 11.18
C SER A 122 13.92 -5.11 11.00
N LEU A 123 12.68 -4.86 11.42
CA LEU A 123 12.05 -3.53 11.45
C LEU A 123 12.46 -2.76 12.72
N THR A 124 12.54 -1.43 12.62
CA THR A 124 12.78 -0.57 13.79
C THR A 124 11.51 -0.36 14.60
N VAL A 125 11.62 0.12 15.84
CA VAL A 125 10.46 0.41 16.70
C VAL A 125 9.53 1.42 16.03
N GLU A 126 10.09 2.42 15.36
CA GLU A 126 9.35 3.45 14.66
C GLU A 126 8.61 2.93 13.41
N GLN A 127 9.09 1.84 12.79
CA GLN A 127 8.40 1.18 11.67
C GLN A 127 7.27 0.25 12.16
N MET A 128 7.30 -0.19 13.42
CA MET A 128 6.28 -1.09 14.00
C MET A 128 5.21 -0.35 14.82
N ALA A 129 5.47 0.90 15.15
CA ALA A 129 4.55 1.80 15.87
C ALA A 129 3.42 2.26 14.94
#